data_AF-A0A8J5MRR8-F1
#
_entry.id   AF-A0A8J5MRR8-F1
#
_cell.length_a   1.000
_cell.length_b   1.000
_cell.length_c   1.000
_cell.angle_alpha   90.00
_cell.angle_beta   90.00
_cell.angle_gamma   90.00
#
_symmetry.space_group_name_H-M   'P 1'
#
loop_
_entity.id
_entity.type
_entity.pdbx_description
1 polymer ?
#
loop_
_entity_poly.entity_id
_entity_poly.type
_entity_poly.pdbx_seq_one_letter_code
_entity_poly.pdbx_strand_id
1 'polypeptide(L)'
;MSPDMVEIELLLCILAASLLWGTTNPLLKKASVGIEDIHMSNPILQTACEVKFLASRLSYVCPFLFNQVGSILFVYSLGATDLSLAVPLSNSLTFLVTTVVGRCLGEESTSRMTWVGATLVCAGVALCVADKTQ
;
A
#
# COMPACT_ATOMS: atom_id res chain seq x y z
N MET A 1 16.34 18.17 17.63
CA MET A 1 15.84 18.07 16.25
C MET A 1 15.15 19.41 15.96
N SER A 2 15.48 20.12 14.87
CA SER A 2 14.69 21.29 14.47
C SER A 2 13.30 20.84 13.98
N PRO A 3 12.25 21.68 14.12
CA PRO A 3 10.90 21.32 13.67
C PRO A 3 10.84 20.87 12.21
N ASP A 4 11.59 21.51 11.32
CA ASP A 4 11.66 21.16 9.89
C ASP A 4 12.24 19.75 9.64
N MET A 5 13.19 19.33 10.48
CA MET A 5 13.81 18.02 10.35
C MET A 5 12.87 16.88 10.78
N VAL A 6 11.98 17.15 11.74
CA VAL A 6 10.93 16.20 12.15
C VAL A 6 9.89 16.06 11.03
N GLU A 7 9.49 17.15 10.39
CA GLU A 7 8.51 17.10 9.29
C GLU A 7 9.02 16.29 8.09
N ILE A 8 10.28 16.48 7.71
CA ILE A 8 10.92 15.69 6.65
C ILE A 8 10.95 14.20 7.00
N GLU A 9 11.28 13.84 8.25
CA GLU A 9 11.29 12.46 8.71
C GLU A 9 9.93 11.79 8.55
N LEU A 10 8.85 12.47 8.96
CA LEU A 10 7.48 11.94 8.87
C LEU A 10 7.03 11.79 7.41
N LEU A 11 7.40 12.74 6.53
CA LEU A 11 7.15 12.62 5.10
C LEU A 11 7.88 11.42 4.49
N LEU A 12 9.15 11.18 4.89
CA LEU A 12 9.89 9.99 4.46
C LEU A 12 9.22 8.70 4.94
N CYS A 13 8.71 8.67 6.17
CA CYS A 13 7.94 7.53 6.68
C CYS A 13 6.65 7.30 5.87
N ILE A 14 5.93 8.35 5.48
CA ILE A 14 4.75 8.25 4.60
C ILE A 14 5.12 7.68 3.23
N LEU A 15 6.20 8.18 2.62
CA LEU A 15 6.69 7.69 1.33
C LEU A 15 7.09 6.22 1.42
N ALA A 16 7.84 5.84 2.46
CA ALA A 16 8.25 4.47 2.70
C ALA A 16 7.05 3.53 2.93
N ALA A 17 6.07 3.95 3.73
CA ALA A 17 4.84 3.18 3.94
C ALA A 17 4.07 2.96 2.64
N SER A 18 3.96 3.99 1.82
CA SER A 18 3.25 3.93 0.53
C SER A 18 3.94 3.01 -0.47
N LEU A 19 5.27 3.01 -0.48
CA LEU A 19 6.07 2.09 -1.30
C LEU A 19 5.93 0.65 -0.81
N LEU A 20 5.98 0.41 0.50
CA LEU A 20 5.77 -0.91 1.08
C LEU A 20 4.40 -1.46 0.70
N TRP A 21 3.32 -0.74 1.02
CA TRP A 21 1.97 -1.16 0.65
C TRP A 21 1.80 -1.35 -0.85
N GLY A 22 2.28 -0.39 -1.64
CA GLY A 22 2.14 -0.43 -3.09
C GLY A 22 2.85 -1.62 -3.72
N THR A 23 4.00 -2.02 -3.17
CA THR A 23 4.74 -3.19 -3.65
C THR A 23 4.15 -4.51 -3.13
N THR A 24 3.73 -4.56 -1.87
CA THR A 24 3.22 -5.79 -1.26
C THR A 24 1.81 -6.13 -1.73
N ASN A 25 0.96 -5.16 -2.07
CA ASN A 25 -0.42 -5.40 -2.48
C ASN A 25 -0.54 -6.36 -3.69
N PRO A 26 0.15 -6.13 -4.84
CA PRO A 26 0.10 -7.07 -5.96
C PRO A 26 0.73 -8.42 -5.64
N LEU A 27 1.79 -8.44 -4.81
CA LEU A 27 2.44 -9.69 -4.40
C LEU A 27 1.51 -10.55 -3.53
N LEU A 28 0.82 -9.93 -2.58
CA LEU A 28 -0.18 -10.58 -1.72
C LEU A 28 -1.33 -11.13 -2.58
N LYS A 29 -1.88 -10.31 -3.48
CA LYS A 29 -2.92 -10.74 -4.42
C LYS A 29 -2.49 -11.96 -5.22
N LYS A 30 -1.27 -11.96 -5.77
CA LYS A 30 -0.73 -13.10 -6.52
C LYS A 30 -0.49 -14.33 -5.63
N ALA A 31 -0.02 -14.14 -4.40
CA ALA A 31 0.25 -15.23 -3.47
C ALA A 31 -1.02 -15.89 -2.91
N SER A 32 -2.13 -15.14 -2.86
CA SER A 32 -3.45 -15.60 -2.42
C SER A 32 -4.22 -16.42 -3.46
N VAL A 33 -3.78 -16.49 -4.72
CA VAL A 33 -4.47 -17.28 -5.77
C VAL A 33 -4.67 -18.73 -5.31
N GLY A 34 -5.92 -19.19 -5.42
CA GLY A 34 -6.36 -20.53 -5.01
C GLY A 34 -6.89 -20.60 -3.58
N ILE A 35 -6.98 -19.46 -2.88
CA ILE A 35 -7.71 -19.38 -1.60
C ILE A 35 -9.21 -19.61 -1.81
N GLU A 36 -9.76 -19.18 -2.94
CA GLU A 36 -11.19 -19.30 -3.26
C GLU A 36 -11.64 -20.76 -3.47
N ASP A 37 -10.70 -21.66 -3.76
CA ASP A 37 -10.97 -23.09 -3.95
C ASP A 37 -11.20 -23.84 -2.62
N ILE A 38 -10.98 -23.17 -1.48
CA ILE A 38 -11.17 -23.74 -0.14
C ILE A 38 -12.64 -23.60 0.28
N HIS A 39 -13.38 -24.70 0.24
CA HIS A 39 -14.77 -24.73 0.69
C HIS A 39 -14.96 -25.66 1.89
N MET A 40 -15.43 -25.09 3.01
CA MET A 40 -15.77 -25.85 4.21
C MET A 40 -17.26 -25.67 4.55
N SER A 41 -17.82 -26.66 5.23
CA SER A 41 -19.22 -26.63 5.68
C SER A 41 -19.48 -25.66 6.84
N ASN A 42 -18.43 -25.26 7.56
CA ASN A 42 -18.50 -24.38 8.73
C ASN A 42 -17.63 -23.13 8.49
N PRO A 43 -18.15 -21.92 8.78
CA PRO A 43 -17.42 -20.67 8.54
C PRO A 43 -16.12 -20.54 9.35
N ILE A 44 -16.09 -21.03 10.60
CA ILE A 44 -14.87 -21.00 11.43
C ILE A 44 -13.81 -21.90 10.83
N LEU A 45 -14.21 -23.08 10.36
CA LEU A 45 -13.31 -24.02 9.72
C LEU A 45 -12.82 -23.49 8.37
N GLN A 46 -13.67 -22.81 7.61
CA GLN A 46 -13.31 -22.14 6.37
C GLN A 46 -12.19 -21.12 6.62
N THR A 47 -12.40 -20.17 7.53
CA THR A 47 -11.40 -19.16 7.87
C THR A 47 -10.11 -19.80 8.39
N ALA A 48 -10.20 -20.84 9.23
CA ALA A 48 -9.01 -21.53 9.74
C ALA A 48 -8.21 -22.20 8.61
N CYS A 49 -8.87 -22.82 7.64
CA CYS A 49 -8.24 -23.44 6.48
C CYS A 49 -7.63 -22.39 5.52
N GLU A 50 -8.34 -21.30 5.26
CA GLU A 50 -7.85 -20.16 4.46
C GLU A 50 -6.63 -19.50 5.11
N VAL A 51 -6.68 -19.23 6.41
CA VAL A 51 -5.54 -18.69 7.17
C VAL A 51 -4.37 -19.66 7.15
N LYS A 52 -4.61 -20.97 7.36
CA LYS A 52 -3.56 -21.98 7.27
C LYS A 52 -2.93 -22.03 5.88
N PHE A 53 -3.74 -21.93 4.83
CA PHE A 53 -3.26 -21.88 3.44
C PHE A 53 -2.33 -20.69 3.22
N LEU A 54 -2.74 -19.49 3.61
CA LEU A 54 -1.91 -18.28 3.46
C LEU A 54 -0.65 -18.32 4.35
N ALA A 55 -0.79 -18.73 5.61
CA ALA A 55 0.32 -18.81 6.56
C ALA A 55 1.37 -19.87 6.16
N SER A 56 0.97 -20.90 5.41
CA SER A 56 1.89 -21.91 4.88
C SER A 56 2.70 -21.44 3.66
N ARG A 57 2.36 -20.29 3.07
CA ARG A 57 3.02 -19.74 1.87
C ARG A 57 3.97 -18.63 2.25
N LEU A 58 5.28 -18.89 2.16
CA LEU A 58 6.29 -17.84 2.36
C LEU A 58 6.13 -16.67 1.37
N SER A 59 5.65 -16.94 0.15
CA SER A 59 5.31 -15.92 -0.84
C SER A 59 4.17 -14.99 -0.41
N TYR A 60 3.36 -15.36 0.58
CA TYR A 60 2.35 -14.50 1.20
C TYR A 60 2.86 -13.88 2.50
N VAL A 61 3.46 -14.70 3.38
CA VAL A 61 3.90 -14.26 4.71
C VAL A 61 4.97 -13.17 4.62
N CYS A 62 5.96 -13.30 3.74
CA CYS A 62 7.00 -12.27 3.61
C CYS A 62 6.43 -10.91 3.18
N PRO A 63 5.66 -10.79 2.06
CA PRO A 63 5.00 -9.53 1.72
C PRO A 63 4.06 -9.01 2.80
N PHE A 64 3.36 -9.90 3.52
CA PHE A 64 2.45 -9.49 4.59
C PHE A 64 3.19 -8.80 5.74
N LEU A 65 4.36 -9.30 6.14
CA LEU A 65 5.17 -8.67 7.18
C LEU A 65 5.66 -7.29 6.75
N PHE A 66 6.15 -7.15 5.51
CA PHE A 66 6.54 -5.86 4.95
C PHE A 66 5.36 -4.88 4.88
N ASN A 67 4.16 -5.37 4.54
CA ASN A 67 2.94 -4.58 4.55
C ASN A 67 2.64 -4.03 5.95
N GLN A 68 2.86 -4.81 7.02
CA GLN A 68 2.65 -4.35 8.39
C GLN A 68 3.70 -3.35 8.87
N VAL A 69 4.94 -3.44 8.39
CA VAL A 69 5.93 -2.38 8.61
C VAL A 69 5.44 -1.06 8.02
N GLY A 70 4.83 -1.09 6.83
CA GLY A 70 4.19 0.09 6.24
C GLY A 70 3.14 0.72 7.16
N SER A 71 2.29 -0.10 7.78
CA SER A 71 1.29 0.36 8.75
C SER A 71 1.90 1.04 9.97
N ILE A 72 2.99 0.48 10.51
CA ILE A 72 3.69 1.07 11.66
C ILE A 72 4.27 2.44 11.30
N LEU A 73 4.96 2.53 10.14
CA LEU A 73 5.53 3.79 9.67
C LEU A 73 4.46 4.86 9.43
N PHE A 74 3.33 4.47 8.85
CA PHE A 74 2.24 5.40 8.60
C PHE A 74 1.62 5.93 9.90
N VAL A 75 1.29 5.04 10.84
CA VAL A 75 0.72 5.45 12.14
C VAL A 75 1.70 6.32 12.92
N TYR A 76 3.00 6.02 12.87
CA TYR A 76 4.04 6.87 13.44
C TYR A 76 4.01 8.29 12.82
N SER A 77 3.87 8.36 11.49
CA SER A 77 3.84 9.64 10.75
C SER A 77 2.65 10.53 11.10
N LEU A 78 1.51 9.91 11.43
CA LEU A 78 0.29 10.62 11.83
C LEU A 78 0.39 11.33 13.19
N GLY A 79 1.42 11.03 13.99
CA GLY A 79 1.61 11.68 15.29
C GLY A 79 1.87 13.19 15.19
N ALA A 80 2.33 13.67 14.03
CA ALA A 80 2.64 15.09 13.82
C ALA A 80 2.39 15.60 12.39
N THR A 81 2.02 14.74 11.42
CA THR A 81 1.63 15.18 10.07
C THR A 81 0.11 15.37 9.98
N ASP A 82 -0.33 16.41 9.27
CA ASP A 82 -1.75 16.63 8.97
C ASP A 82 -2.38 15.43 8.25
N LEU A 83 -3.44 14.87 8.83
CA LEU A 83 -4.22 13.77 8.23
C LEU A 83 -4.73 14.12 6.82
N SER A 84 -5.11 15.38 6.60
CA SER A 84 -5.59 15.89 5.30
C SER A 84 -4.53 15.86 4.20
N LEU A 85 -3.24 15.82 4.57
CA LEU A 85 -2.13 15.65 3.63
C LEU A 85 -1.69 14.18 3.58
N ALA A 86 -1.47 13.57 4.74
CA ALA A 86 -0.89 12.24 4.86
C ALA A 86 -1.75 11.16 4.19
N VAL A 87 -3.07 11.21 4.40
CA VAL A 87 -3.99 10.19 3.87
C VAL A 87 -4.14 10.26 2.36
N PRO A 88 -4.42 11.43 1.73
CA PRO A 88 -4.47 11.51 0.27
C PRO A 88 -3.13 11.19 -0.38
N LEU A 89 -2.02 11.67 0.19
CA LEU A 89 -0.68 11.42 -0.33
C LEU A 89 -0.33 9.93 -0.33
N SER A 90 -0.53 9.25 0.81
CA SER A 90 -0.14 7.85 0.95
C SER A 90 -0.96 6.92 0.07
N ASN A 91 -2.28 7.10 0.04
CA ASN A 91 -3.20 6.29 -0.76
C ASN A 91 -2.91 6.45 -2.27
N SER A 92 -2.68 7.69 -2.68
CA SER A 92 -2.30 8.07 -4.04
C SER A 92 -1.03 7.36 -4.50
N LEU A 93 0.04 7.49 -3.72
CA LEU A 93 1.33 6.89 -4.05
C LEU A 93 1.26 5.36 -3.99
N THR A 94 0.56 4.80 -3.00
CA THR A 94 0.30 3.35 -2.89
C THR A 94 -0.38 2.83 -4.16
N PHE A 95 -1.40 3.52 -4.66
CA PHE A 95 -2.11 3.14 -5.88
C PHE A 95 -1.21 3.16 -7.12
N LEU A 96 -0.39 4.20 -7.28
CA LEU A 96 0.57 4.32 -8.37
C LEU A 96 1.56 3.16 -8.37
N VAL A 97 2.17 2.91 -7.21
CA VAL A 97 3.15 1.83 -7.03
C VAL A 97 2.49 0.47 -7.24
N THR A 98 1.29 0.24 -6.68
CA THR A 98 0.48 -0.98 -6.91
C THR A 98 0.27 -1.23 -8.39
N THR A 99 -0.09 -0.18 -9.14
CA THR A 99 -0.33 -0.26 -10.58
C THR A 99 0.94 -0.66 -11.33
N VAL A 100 2.06 0.00 -11.03
CA VAL A 100 3.36 -0.29 -11.68
C VAL A 100 3.83 -1.71 -11.36
N VAL A 101 3.77 -2.11 -10.10
CA VAL A 101 4.22 -3.43 -9.65
C VAL A 101 3.31 -4.53 -10.19
N GLY A 102 1.99 -4.34 -10.18
CA GLY A 102 1.04 -5.29 -10.77
C GLY A 102 1.31 -5.52 -12.26
N ARG A 103 1.60 -4.45 -13.02
CA ARG A 103 2.05 -4.58 -14.42
C ARG A 103 3.34 -5.37 -14.56
N CYS A 104 4.35 -5.08 -13.75
CA CYS A 104 5.61 -5.82 -13.76
C CYS A 104 5.43 -7.32 -13.43
N LEU A 105 4.41 -7.68 -12.65
CA LEU A 105 4.07 -9.06 -12.31
C LEU A 105 3.23 -9.79 -13.37
N GLY A 106 2.86 -9.10 -14.46
CA GLY A 106 2.11 -9.65 -15.59
C GLY A 106 0.59 -9.56 -15.45
N GLU A 107 0.07 -8.71 -14.56
CA GLU A 107 -1.38 -8.42 -14.55
C GLU A 107 -1.80 -7.76 -15.87
N GLU A 108 -2.97 -8.14 -16.40
CA GLU A 108 -3.46 -7.64 -17.69
C GLU A 108 -3.52 -6.11 -17.75
N SER A 109 -3.32 -5.57 -18.96
CA SER A 109 -3.05 -4.16 -19.20
C SER A 109 -4.03 -3.23 -18.48
N THR A 110 -3.49 -2.48 -17.51
CA THR A 110 -4.25 -1.45 -16.80
C THR A 110 -4.89 -0.49 -17.81
N SER A 111 -6.18 -0.20 -17.66
CA SER A 111 -6.94 0.65 -18.57
C SER A 111 -6.25 2.00 -18.82
N ARG A 112 -6.45 2.60 -20.01
CA ARG A 112 -6.02 3.98 -20.28
C ARG A 112 -6.53 4.97 -19.23
N MET A 113 -7.72 4.71 -18.66
CA MET A 113 -8.28 5.52 -17.58
C MET A 113 -7.47 5.43 -16.28
N THR A 114 -6.81 4.30 -16.01
CA THR A 114 -5.95 4.16 -14.83
C THR A 114 -4.73 5.06 -14.91
N TRP A 115 -4.15 5.24 -16.10
CA TRP A 115 -3.05 6.18 -16.32
C TRP A 115 -3.50 7.63 -16.19
N VAL A 116 -4.69 7.96 -16.69
CA VAL A 116 -5.28 9.29 -16.49
C VAL A 116 -5.49 9.56 -15.00
N GLY A 117 -6.05 8.61 -14.26
CA GLY A 117 -6.22 8.71 -12.81
C GLY A 117 -4.88 8.85 -12.07
N ALA A 118 -3.88 8.05 -12.44
CA ALA A 118 -2.52 8.14 -11.92
C ALA A 118 -1.91 9.53 -12.13
N THR A 119 -2.03 10.10 -13.34
CA THR A 119 -1.53 11.45 -13.63
C THR A 119 -2.27 12.51 -12.81
N LEU A 120 -3.59 12.40 -12.68
CA LEU A 120 -4.41 13.33 -11.89
C LEU A 120 -4.00 13.30 -10.41
N VAL A 121 -3.74 12.10 -9.89
CA VAL A 121 -3.26 11.86 -8.54
C VAL A 121 -1.88 12.51 -8.31
N CYS A 122 -0.92 12.29 -9.22
CA CYS A 122 0.38 12.96 -9.17
C CYS A 122 0.24 14.49 -9.17
N ALA A 123 -0.65 15.03 -10.01
CA ALA A 123 -0.89 16.47 -10.08
C ALA A 123 -1.48 17.01 -8.76
N GLY A 124 -2.45 16.31 -8.16
CA GLY A 124 -3.03 16.69 -6.87
C GLY A 124 -1.98 16.69 -5.75
N VAL A 125 -1.14 15.66 -5.68
CA VAL A 125 -0.02 15.59 -4.72
C VAL A 125 0.95 16.76 -4.92
N ALA A 126 1.34 17.05 -6.16
CA ALA A 126 2.25 18.16 -6.45
C ALA A 126 1.67 19.51 -6.01
N LEU A 127 0.36 19.72 -6.19
CA LEU A 127 -0.33 20.93 -5.71
C LEU A 127 -0.34 21.01 -4.18
N CYS A 128 -0.60 19.91 -3.46
CA CYS A 128 -0.55 19.91 -2.00
C CYS A 128 0.84 20.23 -1.45
N VAL A 129 1.90 19.74 -2.10
CA VAL A 129 3.29 20.06 -1.74
C VAL A 129 3.62 21.52 -2.06
N ALA A 130 3.13 22.05 -3.18
CA ALA A 130 3.32 23.44 -3.57
C ALA A 130 2.67 24.42 -2.59
N ASP A 131 1.46 24.12 -2.10
CA ASP A 131 0.76 24.92 -1.08
C ASP A 131 1.55 24.99 0.24
N LYS A 132 2.14 23.87 0.67
CA LYS A 132 2.97 23.79 1.88
C LYS A 132 4.34 24.48 1.75
N THR A 133 4.79 24.79 0.53
CA THR A 133 6.07 25.48 0.28
C THR A 133 5.91 27.01 0.12
N GLN A 134 4.70 27.55 0.30
CA GLN A 134 4.42 28.99 0.41
C GLN A 134 4.24 29.42 1.86
#